data_AF-A0AB34JT99-F1
#
_entry.id   AF-A0AB34JT99-F1
#
_cell.length_a   1.000
_cell.length_b   1.000
_cell.length_c   1.000
_cell.angle_alpha   90.00
_cell.angle_beta   90.00
_cell.angle_gamma   90.00
#
_symmetry.space_group_name_H-M   'P 1'
#
loop_
_entity.id
_entity.type
_entity.pdbx_description
1 polymer ?
#
loop_
_entity_poly.entity_id
_entity_poly.type
_entity_poly.pdbx_seq_one_letter_code
_entity_poly.pdbx_strand_id
1 'polypeptide(L)'
;MRAPRHMARLIIDTDMSIDVDDVGAMCVAHALADLGEAEILAVIHDTGLHSGVGALSVINEYLGRPDIPIGAYRGHEGSPEVIHDPDWTNHGRGWYVDELISEFPSSIRNASQASDALLVYRTVLARAVDNSITVVAIGFGTTLLELLESPPDSASPLPGRWLAAKKLKKLVFMGGREIFHHNIAADAFSEADPVEWNFGACGGKGCGRGYDHVGAITARLLAAWPSTVPVVFVGFESGAPVHTGNILKSNAPNSSQCKRAYEIFCEHLRGWCVSYWDALGTELGGRSSWDPMSIILAVRTEASHYKFVPGHNVIDPATGANNWTHGLKATFFSSTVYEELWRLVVSKSCVRSLSIASGKASGTTSAATAATTATTSATIAATHEDKPDTFPIAAIAVTLAVPIPFLTNSCTLGAKQKPHLHGCTCLRRTIGIPVERQPPTNSYSDGI
;
A
#
# COMPACT_ATOMS: atom_id res chain seq x y z
N MET A 1 28.57 15.85 -5.66
CA MET A 1 27.35 15.72 -4.84
C MET A 1 26.27 15.12 -5.73
N ARG A 2 25.67 13.97 -5.38
CA ARG A 2 24.43 13.53 -6.07
C ARG A 2 23.38 14.61 -5.83
N ALA A 3 22.60 14.98 -6.85
CA ALA A 3 21.47 15.87 -6.68
C ALA A 3 20.59 15.37 -5.52
N PRO A 4 20.03 16.26 -4.67
CA PRO A 4 19.16 15.83 -3.59
C PRO A 4 18.02 15.00 -4.19
N ARG A 5 17.87 13.76 -3.70
CA ARG A 5 16.73 12.92 -4.09
C ARG A 5 15.46 13.66 -3.64
N HIS A 6 14.51 13.82 -4.54
CA HIS A 6 13.22 14.43 -4.22
C HIS A 6 12.52 13.57 -3.15
N MET A 7 12.35 14.11 -1.95
CA MET A 7 11.63 13.45 -0.86
C MET A 7 10.11 13.59 -1.07
N ALA A 8 9.42 12.48 -1.25
CA ALA A 8 7.96 12.46 -1.40
C ALA A 8 7.29 12.70 -0.05
N ARG A 9 6.30 13.60 0.03
CA ARG A 9 5.55 13.87 1.25
C ARG A 9 4.20 13.17 1.13
N LEU A 10 3.97 12.17 1.98
CA LEU A 10 2.88 11.21 1.84
C LEU A 10 1.80 11.46 2.90
N ILE A 11 0.54 11.45 2.47
CA ILE A 11 -0.58 11.03 3.31
C ILE A 11 -0.98 9.64 2.81
N ILE A 12 -1.04 8.66 3.70
CA ILE A 12 -1.47 7.30 3.37
C ILE A 12 -2.90 7.16 3.85
N ASP A 13 -3.82 6.80 2.96
CA ASP A 13 -5.25 6.59 3.24
C ASP A 13 -5.55 5.11 3.03
N THR A 14 -5.86 4.39 4.10
CA THR A 14 -5.78 2.93 4.17
C THR A 14 -7.01 2.37 4.84
N ASP A 15 -7.49 1.22 4.36
CA ASP A 15 -8.60 0.53 4.97
C ASP A 15 -8.15 -0.53 5.99
N MET A 16 -6.84 -0.71 6.25
CA MET A 16 -6.22 -1.71 7.16
C MET A 16 -7.24 -2.44 8.04
N SER A 17 -7.79 -3.52 7.48
CA SER A 17 -8.90 -4.25 8.06
C SER A 17 -8.89 -5.72 7.62
N ILE A 18 -9.54 -6.02 6.49
CA ILE A 18 -9.82 -7.37 6.03
C ILE A 18 -8.57 -8.01 5.44
N ASP A 19 -7.98 -7.34 4.45
CA ASP A 19 -6.75 -7.78 3.81
C ASP A 19 -5.52 -7.30 4.59
N VAL A 20 -4.39 -7.96 4.39
CA VAL A 20 -3.14 -7.69 5.13
C VAL A 20 -2.14 -6.86 4.33
N ASP A 21 -2.39 -6.59 3.05
CA ASP A 21 -1.43 -5.90 2.21
C ASP A 21 -1.23 -4.42 2.58
N ASP A 22 -2.19 -3.77 3.26
CA ASP A 22 -1.99 -2.50 3.97
C ASP A 22 -0.80 -2.52 4.93
N VAL A 23 -0.62 -3.64 5.66
CA VAL A 23 0.54 -3.79 6.56
C VAL A 23 1.80 -3.78 5.72
N GLY A 24 1.81 -4.48 4.60
CA GLY A 24 2.92 -4.43 3.63
C GLY A 24 3.19 -3.01 3.14
N ALA A 25 2.15 -2.25 2.85
CA ALA A 25 2.23 -0.86 2.40
C ALA A 25 2.86 0.04 3.46
N MET A 26 2.46 -0.11 4.71
CA MET A 26 3.05 0.59 5.85
C MET A 26 4.53 0.21 6.03
N CYS A 27 4.88 -1.08 5.94
CA CYS A 27 6.28 -1.50 6.03
C CYS A 27 7.11 -0.83 4.91
N VAL A 28 6.64 -0.87 3.66
CA VAL A 28 7.29 -0.21 2.51
C VAL A 28 7.44 1.29 2.71
N ALA A 29 6.39 1.98 3.18
CA ALA A 29 6.40 3.42 3.39
C ALA A 29 7.49 3.82 4.41
N HIS A 30 7.60 3.08 5.50
CA HIS A 30 8.61 3.31 6.52
C HIS A 30 10.03 2.98 6.03
N ALA A 31 10.22 1.93 5.20
CA ALA A 31 11.51 1.67 4.56
C ALA A 31 11.94 2.83 3.65
N LEU A 32 11.02 3.35 2.84
CA LEU A 32 11.29 4.51 1.97
C LEU A 32 11.57 5.77 2.80
N ALA A 33 10.92 5.93 3.95
CA ALA A 33 11.21 7.01 4.88
C ALA A 33 12.60 6.88 5.54
N ASP A 34 13.01 5.67 5.92
CA ASP A 34 14.37 5.40 6.44
C ASP A 34 15.45 5.62 5.36
N LEU A 35 15.12 5.40 4.08
CA LEU A 35 15.99 5.73 2.94
C LEU A 35 16.05 7.23 2.62
N GLY A 36 15.28 8.07 3.31
CA GLY A 36 15.16 9.51 3.03
C GLY A 36 14.47 9.83 1.71
N GLU A 37 13.69 8.89 1.17
CA GLU A 37 12.95 9.06 -0.09
C GLU A 37 11.50 9.48 0.16
N ALA A 38 10.97 9.29 1.37
CA ALA A 38 9.63 9.69 1.77
C ALA A 38 9.57 10.32 3.17
N GLU A 39 8.56 11.15 3.40
CA GLU A 39 8.13 11.66 4.69
C GLU A 39 6.65 11.32 4.84
N ILE A 40 6.28 10.52 5.85
CA ILE A 40 4.88 10.17 6.14
C ILE A 40 4.33 11.27 7.06
N LEU A 41 3.39 12.06 6.55
CA LEU A 41 2.82 13.19 7.27
C LEU A 41 1.61 12.83 8.13
N ALA A 42 0.85 11.83 7.69
CA ALA A 42 -0.28 11.27 8.40
C ALA A 42 -0.65 9.92 7.77
N VAL A 43 -1.34 9.11 8.57
CA VAL A 43 -2.03 7.91 8.10
C VAL A 43 -3.50 8.06 8.45
N ILE A 44 -4.37 7.79 7.49
CA ILE A 44 -5.80 7.90 7.61
C ILE A 44 -6.36 6.49 7.48
N HIS A 45 -7.21 6.11 8.43
CA HIS A 45 -7.96 4.87 8.38
C HIS A 45 -9.37 5.18 7.87
N ASP A 46 -9.72 4.67 6.70
CA ASP A 46 -10.89 5.10 5.91
C ASP A 46 -12.13 4.21 6.05
N THR A 47 -12.08 3.19 6.91
CA THR A 47 -13.24 2.34 7.21
C THR A 47 -13.75 2.53 8.63
N GLY A 48 -15.01 2.18 8.83
CA GLY A 48 -15.67 2.19 10.13
C GLY A 48 -15.24 1.04 11.06
N LEU A 49 -14.15 0.32 10.75
CA LEU A 49 -13.59 -0.68 11.66
C LEU A 49 -12.92 0.02 12.85
N HIS A 50 -13.59 -0.01 14.00
CA HIS A 50 -13.15 0.68 15.22
C HIS A 50 -11.72 0.35 15.66
N SER A 51 -11.23 -0.88 15.43
CA SER A 51 -9.89 -1.32 15.83
C SER A 51 -8.80 -1.03 14.79
N GLY A 52 -9.11 -0.67 13.54
CA GLY A 52 -8.12 -0.53 12.46
C GLY A 52 -6.98 0.44 12.77
N VAL A 53 -7.30 1.63 13.32
CA VAL A 53 -6.28 2.59 13.78
C VAL A 53 -5.36 2.06 14.89
N GLY A 54 -5.79 1.04 15.64
CA GLY A 54 -4.97 0.37 16.64
C GLY A 54 -3.84 -0.41 16.00
N ALA A 55 -4.10 -1.17 14.93
CA ALA A 55 -3.08 -1.87 14.19
C ALA A 55 -2.10 -0.90 13.50
N LEU A 56 -2.60 0.20 12.93
CA LEU A 56 -1.75 1.27 12.40
C LEU A 56 -0.80 1.82 13.47
N SER A 57 -1.31 2.06 14.68
CA SER A 57 -0.49 2.52 15.80
C SER A 57 0.58 1.49 16.16
N VAL A 58 0.24 0.21 16.32
CA VAL A 58 1.21 -0.87 16.58
C VAL A 58 2.33 -0.90 15.53
N ILE A 59 1.98 -0.82 14.25
CA ILE A 59 2.96 -0.82 13.15
C ILE A 59 3.83 0.45 13.18
N ASN A 60 3.23 1.62 13.36
CA ASN A 60 3.96 2.89 13.44
C ASN A 60 4.96 2.91 14.61
N GLU A 61 4.54 2.43 15.80
CA GLU A 61 5.40 2.37 16.98
C GLU A 61 6.56 1.39 16.77
N TYR A 62 6.28 0.20 16.25
CA TYR A 62 7.31 -0.79 15.94
C TYR A 62 8.37 -0.24 14.98
N LEU A 63 7.91 0.43 13.93
CA LEU A 63 8.77 1.03 12.90
C LEU A 63 9.36 2.38 13.33
N GLY A 64 9.21 2.73 14.62
CA GLY A 64 9.88 3.85 15.29
C GLY A 64 9.36 5.23 14.93
N ARG A 65 8.08 5.34 14.54
CA ARG A 65 7.42 6.62 14.24
C ARG A 65 6.05 6.72 14.94
N PRO A 66 6.01 6.63 16.28
CA PRO A 66 4.77 6.68 17.06
C PRO A 66 4.00 8.00 16.87
N ASP A 67 4.70 9.08 16.55
CA ASP A 67 4.14 10.43 16.48
C ASP A 67 3.45 10.76 15.14
N ILE A 68 3.42 9.83 14.17
CA ILE A 68 2.68 10.04 12.93
C ILE A 68 1.19 10.21 13.28
N PRO A 69 0.56 11.34 12.90
CA PRO A 69 -0.87 11.53 13.13
C PRO A 69 -1.69 10.41 12.48
N ILE A 70 -2.57 9.78 13.27
CA ILE A 70 -3.55 8.81 12.79
C ILE A 70 -4.95 9.41 12.85
N GLY A 71 -5.65 9.40 11.72
CA GLY A 71 -7.04 9.78 11.59
C GLY A 71 -7.94 8.55 11.54
N ALA A 72 -9.03 8.53 12.32
CA ALA A 72 -10.06 7.51 12.29
C ALA A 72 -11.31 8.03 11.57
N TYR A 73 -11.76 7.30 10.55
CA TYR A 73 -13.06 7.54 9.93
C TYR A 73 -14.20 7.41 10.95
N ARG A 74 -15.23 8.27 10.81
CA ARG A 74 -16.36 8.33 11.74
C ARG A 74 -17.68 7.81 11.15
N GLY A 75 -17.69 7.45 9.87
CA GLY A 75 -18.84 6.82 9.25
C GLY A 75 -18.90 5.31 9.48
N HIS A 76 -19.69 4.63 8.66
CA HIS A 76 -20.11 3.25 8.91
C HIS A 76 -19.65 2.26 7.84
N GLU A 77 -19.16 2.76 6.70
CA GLU A 77 -18.68 1.98 5.57
C GLU A 77 -17.52 1.07 6.01
N GLY A 78 -17.67 -0.24 5.79
CA GLY A 78 -16.70 -1.23 6.28
C GLY A 78 -16.71 -1.48 7.78
N SER A 79 -17.70 -0.97 8.51
CA SER A 79 -17.87 -1.25 9.93
C SER A 79 -18.55 -2.61 10.17
N PRO A 80 -18.00 -3.50 11.02
CA PRO A 80 -18.68 -4.72 11.48
C PRO A 80 -20.09 -4.48 12.02
N GLU A 81 -20.32 -3.31 12.64
CA GLU A 81 -21.55 -3.04 13.39
C GLU A 81 -22.77 -2.93 12.47
N VAL A 82 -22.55 -2.55 11.21
CA VAL A 82 -23.57 -2.46 10.17
C VAL A 82 -23.70 -3.77 9.39
N ILE A 83 -22.76 -4.70 9.60
CA ILE A 83 -22.70 -5.99 8.94
C ILE A 83 -23.39 -7.03 9.81
N HIS A 84 -24.68 -7.26 9.56
CA HIS A 84 -25.41 -8.39 10.15
C HIS A 84 -25.10 -9.72 9.44
N ASP A 85 -23.83 -9.95 9.07
CA ASP A 85 -23.37 -11.19 8.44
C ASP A 85 -22.57 -12.02 9.47
N PRO A 86 -23.12 -13.14 9.98
CA PRO A 86 -22.40 -14.02 10.89
C PRO A 86 -21.15 -14.66 10.24
N ASP A 87 -21.04 -14.68 8.91
CA ASP A 87 -19.87 -15.15 8.16
C ASP A 87 -18.87 -14.05 7.80
N TRP A 88 -19.17 -12.77 8.05
CA TRP A 88 -18.15 -11.70 8.06
C TRP A 88 -17.02 -12.04 9.04
N THR A 89 -17.39 -12.78 10.09
CA THR A 89 -16.51 -13.33 11.10
C THR A 89 -15.56 -14.42 10.58
N ASN A 90 -15.92 -15.08 9.48
CA ASN A 90 -15.15 -16.14 8.80
C ASN A 90 -14.43 -15.65 7.53
N HIS A 91 -14.66 -14.40 7.08
CA HIS A 91 -14.11 -13.85 5.83
C HIS A 91 -13.54 -12.43 5.93
N GLY A 92 -13.63 -11.73 7.06
CA GLY A 92 -13.28 -10.30 7.08
C GLY A 92 -13.30 -9.61 8.44
N ARG A 93 -13.05 -10.32 9.54
CA ARG A 93 -12.96 -9.68 10.86
C ARG A 93 -11.65 -8.91 11.09
N GLY A 94 -10.70 -9.00 10.15
CA GLY A 94 -9.34 -8.49 10.33
C GLY A 94 -8.65 -9.13 11.53
N TRP A 95 -8.60 -10.47 11.64
CA TRP A 95 -8.03 -11.16 12.81
C TRP A 95 -6.64 -10.65 13.19
N TYR A 96 -5.81 -10.35 12.20
CA TYR A 96 -4.49 -9.79 12.45
C TYR A 96 -4.56 -8.43 13.16
N VAL A 97 -5.58 -7.60 12.91
CA VAL A 97 -5.77 -6.31 13.58
C VAL A 97 -5.93 -6.52 15.09
N ASP A 98 -6.90 -7.35 15.48
CA ASP A 98 -7.20 -7.60 16.89
C ASP A 98 -6.05 -8.30 17.60
N GLU A 99 -5.42 -9.29 16.96
CA GLU A 99 -4.26 -9.99 17.51
C GLU A 99 -3.04 -9.08 17.65
N LEU A 100 -2.72 -8.24 16.65
CA LEU A 100 -1.63 -7.26 16.76
C LEU A 100 -1.85 -6.31 17.95
N ILE A 101 -3.07 -5.80 18.11
CA ILE A 101 -3.43 -4.91 19.22
C ILE A 101 -3.29 -5.67 20.55
N SER A 102 -3.72 -6.92 20.62
CA SER A 102 -3.59 -7.71 21.85
C SER A 102 -2.14 -8.05 22.19
N GLU A 103 -1.31 -8.36 21.21
CA GLU A 103 0.06 -8.86 21.42
C GLU A 103 1.09 -7.75 21.64
N PHE A 104 0.89 -6.56 21.06
CA PHE A 104 1.91 -5.51 21.03
C PHE A 104 1.45 -4.22 21.70
N PRO A 105 2.36 -3.47 22.35
CA PRO A 105 2.03 -2.17 22.91
C PRO A 105 1.82 -1.12 21.82
N SER A 106 0.84 -0.24 22.04
CA SER A 106 0.64 0.97 21.25
C SER A 106 -0.14 2.03 22.05
N SER A 107 0.03 3.29 21.68
CA SER A 107 -0.62 4.47 22.25
C SER A 107 -2.08 4.60 21.85
N ILE A 108 -2.43 4.18 20.63
CA ILE A 108 -3.80 4.12 20.14
C ILE A 108 -4.18 2.64 20.00
N ARG A 109 -5.32 2.27 20.57
CA ARG A 109 -5.90 0.92 20.49
C ARG A 109 -7.15 0.87 19.62
N ASN A 110 -7.87 1.98 19.50
CA ASN A 110 -9.10 2.07 18.71
C ASN A 110 -9.44 3.52 18.33
N ALA A 111 -10.46 3.68 17.49
CA ALA A 111 -10.92 4.95 16.95
C ALA A 111 -11.27 6.02 17.99
N SER A 112 -11.68 5.67 19.22
CA SER A 112 -12.00 6.66 20.25
C SER A 112 -10.77 7.43 20.75
N GLN A 113 -9.58 6.89 20.54
CA GLN A 113 -8.30 7.47 20.97
C GLN A 113 -7.55 8.19 19.84
N ALA A 114 -8.06 8.11 18.60
CA ALA A 114 -7.51 8.78 17.43
C ALA A 114 -8.31 10.05 17.10
N SER A 115 -7.70 10.98 16.36
CA SER A 115 -8.41 12.15 15.84
C SER A 115 -9.38 11.74 14.73
N ASP A 116 -10.38 12.58 14.47
CA ASP A 116 -11.22 12.45 13.28
C ASP A 116 -10.37 12.52 11.99
N ALA A 117 -10.63 11.60 11.05
CA ALA A 117 -9.87 11.49 9.81
C ALA A 117 -9.94 12.74 8.93
N LEU A 118 -11.13 13.33 8.77
CA LEU A 118 -11.30 14.57 8.02
C LEU A 118 -10.51 15.72 8.67
N LEU A 119 -10.54 15.83 9.99
CA LEU A 119 -9.76 16.84 10.71
C LEU A 119 -8.25 16.68 10.49
N VAL A 120 -7.72 15.45 10.52
CA VAL A 120 -6.30 15.19 10.24
C VAL A 120 -5.96 15.61 8.81
N TYR A 121 -6.74 15.19 7.82
CA TYR A 121 -6.57 15.59 6.43
C TYR A 121 -6.50 17.11 6.27
N ARG A 122 -7.52 17.82 6.79
CA ARG A 122 -7.60 19.28 6.67
C ARG A 122 -6.44 19.98 7.36
N THR A 123 -6.02 19.49 8.54
CA THR A 123 -4.89 20.03 9.30
C THR A 123 -3.57 19.88 8.56
N VAL A 124 -3.28 18.69 8.03
CA VAL A 124 -2.03 18.41 7.30
C VAL A 124 -1.98 19.24 6.01
N LEU A 125 -3.07 19.26 5.24
CA LEU A 125 -3.12 20.02 3.99
C LEU A 125 -3.03 21.52 4.21
N ALA A 126 -3.70 22.08 5.23
CA ALA A 126 -3.65 23.51 5.52
C ALA A 126 -2.22 24.01 5.77
N ARG A 127 -1.38 23.18 6.43
CA ARG A 127 0.01 23.50 6.77
C ARG A 127 1.00 23.17 5.67
N ALA A 128 0.61 22.36 4.70
CA ALA A 128 1.49 21.93 3.62
C ALA A 128 1.85 23.08 2.67
N VAL A 129 2.99 22.95 2.01
CA VAL A 129 3.33 23.78 0.86
C VAL A 129 2.38 23.42 -0.28
N ASP A 130 2.00 24.40 -1.10
CA ASP A 130 1.15 24.16 -2.27
C ASP A 130 1.80 23.14 -3.22
N ASN A 131 0.99 22.31 -3.87
CA ASN A 131 1.43 21.29 -4.85
C ASN A 131 2.57 20.37 -4.34
N SER A 132 2.55 19.99 -3.05
CA SER A 132 3.65 19.22 -2.43
C SER A 132 3.26 17.85 -1.89
N ILE A 133 1.97 17.62 -1.62
CA ILE A 133 1.51 16.39 -0.96
C ILE A 133 1.08 15.34 -1.97
N THR A 134 1.58 14.12 -1.83
CA THR A 134 1.05 12.95 -2.53
C THR A 134 0.12 12.21 -1.58
N VAL A 135 -1.14 12.02 -1.97
CA VAL A 135 -2.02 11.07 -1.27
C VAL A 135 -1.84 9.71 -1.91
N VAL A 136 -1.72 8.67 -1.08
CA VAL A 136 -1.73 7.27 -1.50
C VAL A 136 -2.97 6.64 -0.89
N ALA A 137 -4.03 6.55 -1.69
CA ALA A 137 -5.26 5.87 -1.30
C ALA A 137 -5.14 4.40 -1.63
N ILE A 138 -5.16 3.57 -0.60
CA ILE A 138 -5.05 2.12 -0.65
C ILE A 138 -6.27 1.43 -0.02
N GLY A 139 -7.24 2.19 0.49
CA GLY A 139 -8.56 1.72 0.90
C GLY A 139 -9.71 2.40 0.15
N PHE A 140 -10.80 2.68 0.85
CA PHE A 140 -12.00 3.27 0.25
C PHE A 140 -11.89 4.79 0.02
N GLY A 141 -12.69 5.30 -0.92
CA GLY A 141 -12.80 6.74 -1.19
C GLY A 141 -13.57 7.56 -0.15
N THR A 142 -13.91 7.00 1.01
CA THR A 142 -14.81 7.57 2.04
C THR A 142 -14.28 8.90 2.58
N THR A 143 -13.11 8.89 3.22
CA THR A 143 -12.55 10.10 3.84
C THR A 143 -12.11 11.13 2.79
N LEU A 144 -11.61 10.68 1.64
CA LEU A 144 -11.30 11.59 0.53
C LEU A 144 -12.55 12.30 0.02
N LEU A 145 -13.69 11.62 -0.08
CA LEU A 145 -14.94 12.26 -0.45
C LEU A 145 -15.38 13.28 0.61
N GLU A 146 -15.32 12.93 1.89
CA GLU A 146 -15.59 13.88 2.98
C GLU A 146 -14.68 15.11 2.91
N LEU A 147 -13.39 14.91 2.61
CA LEU A 147 -12.47 16.01 2.39
C LEU A 147 -12.95 16.91 1.26
N LEU A 148 -13.27 16.37 0.08
CA LEU A 148 -13.69 17.20 -1.05
C LEU A 148 -15.01 17.94 -0.78
N GLU A 149 -15.91 17.35 -0.02
CA GLU A 149 -17.23 17.92 0.31
C GLU A 149 -17.22 18.84 1.53
N SER A 150 -16.14 18.82 2.31
CA SER A 150 -16.04 19.61 3.53
C SER A 150 -16.07 21.12 3.28
N PRO A 151 -16.81 21.89 4.10
CA PRO A 151 -16.76 23.35 4.09
C PRO A 151 -15.41 23.87 4.62
N PRO A 152 -15.17 25.20 4.59
CA PRO A 152 -14.11 25.81 5.39
C PRO A 152 -14.24 25.47 6.89
N ASP A 153 -13.12 25.49 7.60
CA ASP A 153 -13.06 25.22 9.04
C ASP A 153 -11.94 26.04 9.70
N SER A 154 -11.63 25.74 10.96
CA SER A 154 -10.55 26.39 11.69
C SER A 154 -9.15 26.08 11.16
N ALA A 155 -8.95 24.98 10.43
CA ALA A 155 -7.68 24.64 9.82
C ALA A 155 -7.43 25.44 8.53
N SER A 156 -8.46 25.66 7.72
CA SER A 156 -8.35 26.42 6.47
C SER A 156 -9.64 27.15 6.09
N PRO A 157 -9.56 28.40 5.62
CA PRO A 157 -10.70 29.12 5.06
C PRO A 157 -11.15 28.58 3.68
N LEU A 158 -10.40 27.65 3.08
CA LEU A 158 -10.77 27.03 1.81
C LEU A 158 -11.72 25.85 2.05
N PRO A 159 -12.80 25.71 1.24
CA PRO A 159 -13.53 24.46 1.15
C PRO A 159 -12.59 23.34 0.71
N GLY A 160 -12.84 22.11 1.17
CA GLY A 160 -11.85 21.04 1.09
C GLY A 160 -11.46 20.66 -0.34
N ARG A 161 -12.38 20.73 -1.31
CA ARG A 161 -12.04 20.58 -2.75
C ARG A 161 -10.98 21.57 -3.22
N TRP A 162 -11.08 22.84 -2.80
CA TRP A 162 -10.11 23.89 -3.17
C TRP A 162 -8.81 23.77 -2.39
N LEU A 163 -8.89 23.32 -1.13
CA LEU A 163 -7.70 23.00 -0.34
C LEU A 163 -6.91 21.86 -0.99
N ALA A 164 -7.58 20.77 -1.37
CA ALA A 164 -6.99 19.64 -2.08
C ALA A 164 -6.36 20.09 -3.41
N ALA A 165 -7.10 20.84 -4.23
CA ALA A 165 -6.60 21.38 -5.50
C ALA A 165 -5.33 22.23 -5.34
N LYS A 166 -5.21 22.95 -4.23
CA LYS A 166 -4.07 23.83 -3.93
C LYS A 166 -2.87 23.07 -3.38
N LYS A 167 -3.09 22.03 -2.57
CA LYS A 167 -2.04 21.41 -1.74
C LYS A 167 -1.51 20.09 -2.31
N LEU A 168 -2.36 19.36 -3.03
CA LEU A 168 -1.99 18.06 -3.56
C LEU A 168 -1.18 18.19 -4.84
N LYS A 169 -0.10 17.41 -4.91
CA LYS A 169 0.72 17.18 -6.09
C LYS A 169 0.10 16.14 -7.01
N LYS A 170 -0.39 15.04 -6.44
CA LYS A 170 -1.04 13.92 -7.14
C LYS A 170 -1.76 13.02 -6.15
N LEU A 171 -2.65 12.19 -6.67
CA LEU A 171 -3.21 11.02 -6.00
C LEU A 171 -2.64 9.76 -6.67
N VAL A 172 -2.19 8.80 -5.86
CA VAL A 172 -2.04 7.40 -6.28
C VAL A 172 -3.17 6.62 -5.61
N PHE A 173 -4.01 5.97 -6.40
CA PHE A 173 -5.18 5.26 -5.90
C PHE A 173 -5.10 3.80 -6.31
N MET A 174 -4.93 2.90 -5.34
CA MET A 174 -5.15 1.47 -5.54
C MET A 174 -6.65 1.27 -5.79
N GLY A 175 -6.97 0.83 -6.99
CA GLY A 175 -8.32 0.41 -7.29
C GLY A 175 -8.67 0.43 -8.77
N GLY A 176 -9.82 -0.16 -9.04
CA GLY A 176 -10.31 -0.43 -10.37
C GLY A 176 -9.51 -1.49 -11.12
N ARG A 177 -9.97 -1.75 -12.34
CA ARG A 177 -9.38 -2.69 -13.29
C ARG A 177 -9.13 -2.00 -14.61
N GLU A 178 -8.02 -2.32 -15.27
CA GLU A 178 -7.77 -1.75 -16.60
C GLU A 178 -8.60 -2.46 -17.68
N ILE A 179 -9.00 -3.72 -17.43
CA ILE A 179 -9.78 -4.62 -18.31
C ILE A 179 -9.45 -4.44 -19.80
N PHE A 180 -8.38 -5.09 -20.24
CA PHE A 180 -8.31 -5.59 -21.61
C PHE A 180 -9.48 -6.55 -21.84
N HIS A 181 -10.54 -6.09 -22.51
CA HIS A 181 -11.30 -7.04 -23.31
C HIS A 181 -10.30 -7.65 -24.31
N HIS A 182 -10.02 -8.94 -24.14
CA HIS A 182 -9.18 -9.85 -24.94
C HIS A 182 -7.80 -10.24 -24.37
N ASN A 183 -7.75 -11.46 -23.81
CA ASN A 183 -6.59 -12.38 -23.77
C ASN A 183 -5.54 -12.27 -22.66
N ILE A 184 -5.92 -11.92 -21.43
CA ILE A 184 -5.23 -12.51 -20.25
C ILE A 184 -6.03 -13.77 -19.92
N ALA A 185 -5.34 -14.91 -19.78
CA ALA A 185 -5.97 -16.22 -19.57
C ALA A 185 -7.16 -16.11 -18.60
N ALA A 186 -8.35 -16.39 -19.13
CA ALA A 186 -9.65 -16.32 -18.47
C ALA A 186 -9.81 -17.37 -17.34
N ASP A 187 -8.69 -17.86 -16.81
CA ASP A 187 -8.58 -19.12 -16.10
C ASP A 187 -8.13 -18.91 -14.64
N ALA A 188 -7.73 -17.68 -14.25
CA ALA A 188 -7.31 -17.38 -12.88
C ALA A 188 -8.29 -16.46 -12.12
N PHE A 189 -9.02 -15.57 -12.79
CA PHE A 189 -9.96 -14.65 -12.15
C PHE A 189 -11.17 -14.47 -13.07
N SER A 190 -12.30 -15.08 -12.69
CA SER A 190 -13.46 -15.21 -13.57
C SER A 190 -14.06 -13.85 -13.93
N GLU A 191 -14.60 -13.75 -15.15
CA GLU A 191 -15.56 -12.73 -15.60
C GLU A 191 -16.76 -12.52 -14.63
N ALA A 192 -16.91 -13.37 -13.61
CA ALA A 192 -17.98 -13.32 -12.62
C ALA A 192 -17.80 -12.27 -11.50
N ASP A 193 -16.63 -11.63 -11.36
CA ASP A 193 -16.42 -10.55 -10.39
C ASP A 193 -15.78 -9.32 -11.06
N PRO A 194 -16.62 -8.42 -11.65
CA PRO A 194 -16.14 -7.26 -12.41
C PRO A 194 -15.75 -6.08 -11.51
N VAL A 195 -15.91 -6.20 -10.20
CA VAL A 195 -15.73 -5.10 -9.25
C VAL A 195 -14.38 -5.25 -8.56
N GLU A 196 -13.67 -4.13 -8.42
CA GLU A 196 -12.49 -4.06 -7.58
C GLU A 196 -12.91 -3.59 -6.18
N TRP A 197 -12.28 -4.16 -5.15
CA TRP A 197 -12.74 -4.05 -3.77
C TRP A 197 -12.76 -2.61 -3.25
N ASN A 198 -11.74 -1.82 -3.53
CA ASN A 198 -11.68 -0.42 -3.09
C ASN A 198 -12.70 0.47 -3.82
N PHE A 199 -13.11 0.07 -5.02
CA PHE A 199 -14.07 0.84 -5.83
C PHE A 199 -15.52 0.50 -5.55
N GLY A 200 -15.85 -0.76 -5.26
CA GLY A 200 -17.23 -1.21 -5.09
C GLY A 200 -17.45 -2.28 -4.03
N ALA A 201 -16.38 -2.76 -3.38
CA ALA A 201 -16.39 -3.87 -2.44
C ALA A 201 -17.15 -5.07 -3.02
N CYS A 202 -18.31 -5.38 -2.44
CA CYS A 202 -19.17 -6.50 -2.83
C CYS A 202 -20.07 -6.25 -4.06
N GLY A 203 -19.98 -5.09 -4.73
CA GLY A 203 -20.68 -4.86 -5.99
C GLY A 203 -22.08 -4.24 -5.92
N GLY A 204 -22.44 -3.60 -4.81
CA GLY A 204 -23.71 -2.85 -4.68
C GLY A 204 -24.89 -3.62 -4.09
N LYS A 205 -26.11 -3.07 -4.29
CA LYS A 205 -27.36 -3.50 -3.63
C LYS A 205 -27.56 -5.02 -3.65
N GLY A 206 -27.55 -5.61 -2.46
CA GLY A 206 -27.87 -7.03 -2.27
C GLY A 206 -26.76 -7.83 -1.61
N CYS A 207 -25.62 -7.21 -1.30
CA CYS A 207 -24.55 -7.92 -0.62
C CYS A 207 -24.75 -8.04 0.90
N GLY A 208 -25.71 -7.30 1.48
CA GLY A 208 -26.15 -7.47 2.88
C GLY A 208 -25.05 -7.19 3.92
N ARG A 209 -23.96 -6.54 3.50
CA ARG A 209 -22.69 -6.47 4.24
C ARG A 209 -22.19 -5.04 4.46
N GLY A 210 -23.06 -4.03 4.55
CA GLY A 210 -22.63 -2.67 4.94
C GLY A 210 -21.66 -1.96 3.96
N TYR A 211 -21.55 -2.47 2.73
CA TYR A 211 -20.70 -1.91 1.66
C TYR A 211 -21.51 -1.36 0.48
N ASP A 212 -22.84 -1.31 0.58
CA ASP A 212 -23.74 -0.97 -0.54
C ASP A 212 -23.51 0.45 -1.13
N HIS A 213 -22.81 1.33 -0.39
CA HIS A 213 -22.53 2.70 -0.81
C HIS A 213 -21.14 2.91 -1.41
N VAL A 214 -20.23 1.93 -1.33
CA VAL A 214 -18.83 2.11 -1.76
C VAL A 214 -18.74 2.54 -3.23
N GLY A 215 -19.52 1.90 -4.12
CA GLY A 215 -19.60 2.27 -5.53
C GLY A 215 -20.02 3.73 -5.76
N ALA A 216 -21.03 4.20 -5.04
CA ALA A 216 -21.53 5.57 -5.13
C ALA A 216 -20.51 6.58 -4.57
N ILE A 217 -19.81 6.23 -3.50
CA ILE A 217 -18.74 7.03 -2.90
C ILE A 217 -17.59 7.20 -3.90
N THR A 218 -17.10 6.11 -4.48
CA THR A 218 -16.03 6.12 -5.48
C THR A 218 -16.42 6.95 -6.71
N ALA A 219 -17.64 6.76 -7.24
CA ALA A 219 -18.14 7.53 -8.37
C ALA A 219 -18.20 9.04 -8.07
N ARG A 220 -18.69 9.43 -6.89
CA ARG A 220 -18.75 10.83 -6.46
C ARG A 220 -17.36 11.42 -6.23
N LEU A 221 -16.46 10.67 -5.60
CA LEU A 221 -15.08 11.09 -5.36
C LEU A 221 -14.38 11.42 -6.68
N LEU A 222 -14.41 10.51 -7.65
CA LEU A 222 -13.73 10.71 -8.93
C LEU A 222 -14.38 11.83 -9.77
N ALA A 223 -15.70 12.00 -9.71
CA ALA A 223 -16.39 13.12 -10.33
C ALA A 223 -16.07 14.48 -9.67
N ALA A 224 -15.90 14.49 -8.34
CA ALA A 224 -15.54 15.67 -7.57
C ALA A 224 -14.03 15.96 -7.59
N TRP A 225 -13.19 15.03 -8.02
CA TRP A 225 -11.74 15.18 -7.96
C TRP A 225 -11.26 16.46 -8.68
N PRO A 226 -10.35 17.26 -8.09
CA PRO A 226 -9.83 18.45 -8.74
C PRO A 226 -9.08 18.10 -10.03
N SER A 227 -9.50 18.66 -11.17
CA SER A 227 -8.89 18.37 -12.48
C SER A 227 -7.43 18.84 -12.61
N THR A 228 -6.95 19.68 -11.70
CA THR A 228 -5.55 20.14 -11.64
C THR A 228 -4.64 19.17 -10.91
N VAL A 229 -5.19 18.18 -10.19
CA VAL A 229 -4.43 17.21 -9.42
C VAL A 229 -4.47 15.87 -10.16
N PRO A 230 -3.35 15.42 -10.76
CA PRO A 230 -3.32 14.17 -11.51
C PRO A 230 -3.60 12.95 -10.62
N VAL A 231 -4.24 11.94 -11.19
CA VAL A 231 -4.51 10.65 -10.55
C VAL A 231 -3.76 9.55 -11.28
N VAL A 232 -3.09 8.69 -10.52
CA VAL A 232 -2.47 7.46 -10.99
C VAL A 232 -3.16 6.27 -10.33
N PHE A 233 -3.75 5.38 -11.13
CA PHE A 233 -4.42 4.18 -10.64
C PHE A 233 -3.45 2.99 -10.62
N VAL A 234 -3.49 2.24 -9.54
CA VAL A 234 -2.87 0.92 -9.42
C VAL A 234 -4.00 -0.08 -9.32
N GLY A 235 -4.44 -0.60 -10.46
CA GLY A 235 -5.56 -1.54 -10.42
C GLY A 235 -5.13 -2.97 -10.13
N PHE A 236 -6.14 -3.81 -10.07
CA PHE A 236 -6.06 -5.19 -9.60
C PHE A 236 -4.95 -6.01 -10.29
N GLU A 237 -4.82 -5.89 -11.61
CA GLU A 237 -3.93 -6.70 -12.43
C GLU A 237 -2.44 -6.46 -12.11
N SER A 238 -2.11 -5.25 -11.64
CA SER A 238 -0.73 -4.87 -11.35
C SER A 238 -0.23 -5.46 -10.03
N GLY A 239 -1.08 -5.52 -9.01
CA GLY A 239 -0.75 -6.06 -7.69
C GLY A 239 -0.95 -7.56 -7.54
N ALA A 240 -1.92 -8.14 -8.27
CA ALA A 240 -2.30 -9.55 -8.15
C ALA A 240 -1.13 -10.55 -8.29
N PRO A 241 -0.20 -10.42 -9.27
CA PRO A 241 0.89 -11.39 -9.43
C PRO A 241 2.07 -11.17 -8.47
N VAL A 242 2.10 -10.07 -7.72
CA VAL A 242 3.21 -9.70 -6.84
C VAL A 242 2.84 -10.07 -5.41
N HIS A 243 3.59 -10.97 -4.77
CA HIS A 243 3.23 -11.46 -3.43
C HIS A 243 4.21 -10.98 -2.36
N THR A 244 3.67 -10.70 -1.17
CA THR A 244 4.40 -10.36 0.06
C THR A 244 3.89 -11.25 1.20
N GLY A 245 4.73 -11.49 2.21
CA GLY A 245 4.37 -12.26 3.38
C GLY A 245 5.37 -13.38 3.66
N ASN A 246 5.54 -14.34 2.75
CA ASN A 246 6.49 -15.43 3.01
C ASN A 246 7.95 -14.93 2.99
N ILE A 247 8.25 -13.93 2.16
CA ILE A 247 9.55 -13.25 2.21
C ILE A 247 9.82 -12.62 3.59
N LEU A 248 8.79 -12.10 4.29
CA LEU A 248 8.91 -11.62 5.67
C LEU A 248 9.08 -12.79 6.63
N LYS A 249 8.33 -13.88 6.48
CA LYS A 249 8.48 -15.08 7.33
C LYS A 249 9.91 -15.61 7.32
N SER A 250 10.54 -15.66 6.15
CA SER A 250 11.90 -16.17 5.96
C SER A 250 13.00 -15.20 6.39
N ASN A 251 12.78 -13.88 6.30
CA ASN A 251 13.85 -12.90 6.48
C ASN A 251 13.68 -11.98 7.69
N ALA A 252 12.50 -11.94 8.32
CA ALA A 252 12.22 -11.08 9.46
C ALA A 252 12.29 -11.80 10.81
N PRO A 253 12.74 -11.12 11.89
CA PRO A 253 12.80 -11.73 13.21
C PRO A 253 11.37 -11.94 13.72
N ASN A 254 11.22 -12.86 14.67
CA ASN A 254 9.93 -13.14 15.29
C ASN A 254 9.34 -11.95 16.07
N SER A 255 10.16 -10.92 16.34
CA SER A 255 9.69 -9.66 16.93
C SER A 255 9.09 -8.69 15.92
N SER A 256 9.00 -9.05 14.63
CA SER A 256 8.43 -8.21 13.59
C SER A 256 6.91 -8.29 13.54
N GLN A 257 6.26 -7.16 13.78
CA GLN A 257 4.80 -7.00 13.73
C GLN A 257 4.30 -7.08 12.29
N CYS A 258 5.09 -6.57 11.32
CA CYS A 258 4.85 -6.78 9.89
C CYS A 258 4.76 -8.29 9.58
N LYS A 259 5.75 -9.08 10.01
CA LYS A 259 5.75 -10.54 9.83
C LYS A 259 4.57 -11.20 10.53
N ARG A 260 4.33 -10.84 11.80
CA ARG A 260 3.27 -11.44 12.62
C ARG A 260 1.88 -11.23 12.01
N ALA A 261 1.62 -10.05 11.44
CA ALA A 261 0.36 -9.77 10.73
C ALA A 261 0.09 -10.77 9.59
N TYR A 262 1.10 -10.99 8.73
CA TYR A 262 1.00 -11.94 7.61
C TYR A 262 0.90 -13.40 8.08
N GLU A 263 1.54 -13.76 9.19
CA GLU A 263 1.37 -15.09 9.79
C GLU A 263 -0.07 -15.33 10.22
N ILE A 264 -0.63 -14.42 11.02
CA ILE A 264 -2.01 -14.50 11.53
C ILE A 264 -3.00 -14.53 10.37
N PHE A 265 -2.84 -13.62 9.40
CA PHE A 265 -3.71 -13.53 8.24
C PHE A 265 -3.71 -14.84 7.45
N CYS A 266 -2.54 -15.37 7.09
CA CYS A 266 -2.48 -16.60 6.30
C CYS A 266 -2.91 -17.86 7.09
N GLU A 267 -2.82 -17.85 8.42
CA GLU A 267 -3.28 -18.94 9.29
C GLU A 267 -4.81 -19.01 9.35
N HIS A 268 -5.47 -17.85 9.46
CA HIS A 268 -6.92 -17.73 9.59
C HIS A 268 -7.64 -17.76 8.24
N LEU A 269 -7.10 -17.09 7.22
CA LEU A 269 -7.68 -17.02 5.87
C LEU A 269 -7.02 -18.03 4.93
N ARG A 270 -7.26 -19.32 5.20
CA ARG A 270 -6.74 -20.42 4.38
C ARG A 270 -7.22 -20.28 2.93
N GLY A 271 -6.27 -20.27 1.99
CA GLY A 271 -6.53 -20.12 0.56
C GLY A 271 -6.36 -18.70 0.02
N TRP A 272 -6.22 -17.69 0.88
CA TRP A 272 -5.95 -16.30 0.47
C TRP A 272 -4.46 -16.03 0.24
N CYS A 273 -3.60 -16.82 0.89
CA CYS A 273 -2.17 -16.81 0.67
C CYS A 273 -1.74 -17.97 -0.24
N VAL A 274 -0.87 -17.67 -1.21
CA VAL A 274 -0.26 -18.67 -2.09
C VAL A 274 1.13 -19.05 -1.59
N SER A 275 1.63 -20.23 -1.95
CA SER A 275 3.01 -20.65 -1.68
C SER A 275 3.68 -21.11 -2.96
N TYR A 276 4.87 -20.56 -3.22
CA TYR A 276 5.75 -20.96 -4.31
C TYR A 276 7.21 -20.62 -3.96
N TRP A 277 8.16 -21.23 -4.65
CA TRP A 277 9.60 -21.12 -4.38
C TRP A 277 10.37 -20.60 -5.59
N ASP A 278 11.42 -19.82 -5.36
CA ASP A 278 12.39 -19.50 -6.41
C ASP A 278 13.37 -20.65 -6.68
N ALA A 279 14.23 -20.44 -7.68
CA ALA A 279 15.30 -21.36 -8.04
C ALA A 279 16.36 -21.56 -6.92
N LEU A 280 16.38 -20.69 -5.91
CA LEU A 280 17.29 -20.76 -4.76
C LEU A 280 16.64 -21.45 -3.54
N GLY A 281 15.37 -21.87 -3.64
CA GLY A 281 14.64 -22.52 -2.56
C GLY A 281 14.08 -21.54 -1.51
N THR A 282 13.98 -20.26 -1.83
CA THR A 282 13.30 -19.25 -0.98
C THR A 282 11.80 -19.28 -1.25
N GLU A 283 10.98 -19.35 -0.20
CA GLU A 283 9.52 -19.27 -0.34
C GLU A 283 9.09 -17.81 -0.57
N LEU A 284 8.55 -17.52 -1.75
CA LEU A 284 8.23 -16.16 -2.21
C LEU A 284 6.73 -15.83 -2.19
N GLY A 285 5.89 -16.79 -1.82
CA GLY A 285 4.44 -16.61 -1.76
C GLY A 285 3.96 -15.63 -0.68
N GLY A 286 2.68 -15.73 -0.36
CA GLY A 286 1.98 -14.88 0.59
C GLY A 286 0.73 -14.29 -0.05
N ARG A 287 0.42 -13.04 0.26
CA ARG A 287 -0.73 -12.30 -0.24
C ARG A 287 -0.30 -11.35 -1.37
N SER A 288 -1.16 -11.13 -2.35
CA SER A 288 -0.95 -10.15 -3.43
C SER A 288 -0.67 -8.77 -2.84
N SER A 289 0.07 -7.94 -3.57
CA SER A 289 0.65 -6.69 -3.06
C SER A 289 0.12 -5.50 -3.85
N TRP A 290 -1.18 -5.21 -3.72
CA TRP A 290 -1.79 -4.05 -4.37
C TRP A 290 -1.37 -2.75 -3.69
N ASP A 291 -1.50 -2.71 -2.37
CA ASP A 291 -1.20 -1.50 -1.59
C ASP A 291 0.30 -1.20 -1.47
N PRO A 292 1.17 -2.20 -1.22
CA PRO A 292 2.62 -1.96 -1.19
C PRO A 292 3.14 -1.39 -2.52
N MET A 293 2.58 -1.83 -3.65
CA MET A 293 2.93 -1.30 -4.96
C MET A 293 2.52 0.16 -5.13
N SER A 294 1.37 0.55 -4.60
CA SER A 294 0.89 1.94 -4.62
C SER A 294 1.82 2.89 -3.86
N ILE A 295 2.42 2.44 -2.75
CA ILE A 295 3.42 3.22 -2.01
C ILE A 295 4.71 3.40 -2.82
N ILE A 296 5.24 2.33 -3.41
CA ILE A 296 6.43 2.41 -4.26
C ILE A 296 6.16 3.38 -5.41
N LEU A 297 5.02 3.23 -6.08
CA LEU A 297 4.63 4.07 -7.18
C LEU A 297 4.50 5.53 -6.75
N ALA A 298 3.92 5.82 -5.59
CA ALA A 298 3.80 7.19 -5.08
C ALA A 298 5.15 7.90 -4.90
N VAL A 299 6.16 7.18 -4.42
CA VAL A 299 7.50 7.72 -4.17
C VAL A 299 8.36 7.76 -5.44
N ARG A 300 8.27 6.72 -6.28
CA ARG A 300 9.17 6.47 -7.41
C ARG A 300 8.49 6.52 -8.78
N THR A 301 7.39 7.26 -8.93
CA THR A 301 6.56 7.31 -10.17
C THR A 301 7.34 7.60 -11.44
N GLU A 302 8.41 8.39 -11.35
CA GLU A 302 9.22 8.80 -12.50
C GLU A 302 10.26 7.74 -12.95
N ALA A 303 10.20 6.54 -12.39
CA ALA A 303 11.13 5.48 -12.78
C ALA A 303 10.90 5.11 -14.25
N SER A 304 11.97 5.22 -15.07
CA SER A 304 11.89 5.10 -16.54
C SER A 304 11.40 3.76 -17.08
N HIS A 305 11.30 2.74 -16.23
CA HIS A 305 10.82 1.40 -16.58
C HIS A 305 9.34 1.18 -16.24
N TYR A 306 8.70 2.15 -15.60
CA TYR A 306 7.27 2.12 -15.31
C TYR A 306 6.46 2.42 -16.57
N LYS A 307 5.46 1.58 -16.82
CA LYS A 307 4.55 1.71 -17.96
C LYS A 307 3.20 2.24 -17.48
N PHE A 308 2.67 3.13 -18.29
CA PHE A 308 1.53 3.97 -17.95
C PHE A 308 0.57 3.99 -19.13
N VAL A 309 -0.70 3.68 -18.88
CA VAL A 309 -1.78 3.75 -19.86
C VAL A 309 -2.60 5.01 -19.57
N PRO A 310 -2.62 6.01 -20.47
CA PRO A 310 -3.44 7.20 -20.27
C PRO A 310 -4.94 6.89 -20.40
N GLY A 311 -5.75 7.43 -19.50
CA GLY A 311 -7.20 7.25 -19.48
C GLY A 311 -7.86 7.80 -18.23
N HIS A 312 -9.01 7.27 -17.87
CA HIS A 312 -9.69 7.52 -16.60
C HIS A 312 -10.72 6.43 -16.35
N ASN A 313 -11.05 6.23 -15.08
CA ASN A 313 -12.12 5.32 -14.68
C ASN A 313 -13.49 5.98 -14.80
N VAL A 314 -14.44 5.26 -15.40
CA VAL A 314 -15.88 5.55 -15.31
C VAL A 314 -16.49 4.50 -14.40
N ILE A 315 -17.08 4.94 -13.29
CA ILE A 315 -17.62 4.06 -12.25
C ILE A 315 -19.13 3.97 -12.37
N ASP A 316 -19.68 2.76 -12.34
CA ASP A 316 -21.09 2.56 -12.08
C ASP A 316 -21.37 2.83 -10.59
N PRO A 317 -22.11 3.89 -10.22
CA PRO A 317 -22.37 4.22 -8.81
C PRO A 317 -23.20 3.16 -8.09
N ALA A 318 -23.94 2.30 -8.80
CA ALA A 318 -24.75 1.28 -8.17
C ALA A 318 -23.91 0.08 -7.70
N THR A 319 -22.82 -0.23 -8.41
CA THR A 319 -22.04 -1.46 -8.20
C THR A 319 -20.58 -1.20 -7.86
N GLY A 320 -20.03 -0.06 -8.25
CA GLY A 320 -18.60 0.24 -8.20
C GLY A 320 -17.78 -0.45 -9.29
N ALA A 321 -18.42 -1.18 -10.21
CA ALA A 321 -17.75 -1.67 -11.41
C ALA A 321 -17.19 -0.49 -12.20
N ASN A 322 -15.97 -0.63 -12.72
CA ASN A 322 -15.33 0.42 -13.49
C ASN A 322 -15.12 0.01 -14.95
N ASN A 323 -15.14 0.99 -15.83
CA ASN A 323 -14.65 0.87 -17.19
C ASN A 323 -13.51 1.86 -17.42
N TRP A 324 -12.39 1.39 -17.97
CA TRP A 324 -11.27 2.24 -18.32
C TRP A 324 -11.52 2.94 -19.66
N THR A 325 -11.55 4.27 -19.65
CA THR A 325 -11.71 5.08 -20.87
C THR A 325 -10.41 5.79 -21.21
N HIS A 326 -9.77 5.39 -22.31
CA HIS A 326 -8.52 6.00 -22.79
C HIS A 326 -8.65 7.52 -23.02
N GLY A 327 -7.60 8.26 -22.70
CA GLY A 327 -7.62 9.72 -22.68
C GLY A 327 -6.44 10.30 -21.90
N LEU A 328 -6.39 11.62 -21.73
CA LEU A 328 -5.22 12.31 -21.18
C LEU A 328 -5.32 12.67 -19.67
N LYS A 329 -6.43 12.31 -19.00
CA LYS A 329 -6.80 12.93 -17.69
C LYS A 329 -6.30 12.17 -16.45
N ALA A 330 -6.02 10.89 -16.55
CA ALA A 330 -5.44 10.04 -15.51
C ALA A 330 -4.61 8.93 -16.14
N THR A 331 -3.93 8.15 -15.31
CA THR A 331 -2.98 7.14 -15.80
C THR A 331 -3.11 5.85 -15.02
N PHE A 332 -3.22 4.72 -15.71
CA PHE A 332 -3.17 3.39 -15.10
C PHE A 332 -1.74 2.83 -15.15
N PHE A 333 -1.26 2.29 -14.04
CA PHE A 333 0.05 1.66 -13.95
C PHE A 333 0.00 0.20 -14.40
N SER A 334 0.93 -0.21 -15.28
CA SER A 334 0.90 -1.53 -15.96
C SER A 334 2.21 -2.33 -15.85
N SER A 335 3.07 -2.03 -14.87
CA SER A 335 4.31 -2.77 -14.61
C SER A 335 4.23 -3.59 -13.31
N THR A 336 5.09 -4.60 -13.17
CA THR A 336 5.30 -5.36 -11.92
C THR A 336 6.65 -4.99 -11.28
N VAL A 337 6.72 -4.82 -9.96
CA VAL A 337 7.92 -4.32 -9.23
C VAL A 337 8.40 -5.23 -8.10
N TYR A 338 8.29 -6.55 -8.26
CA TYR A 338 8.51 -7.55 -7.20
C TYR A 338 9.90 -7.46 -6.53
N GLU A 339 11.00 -7.31 -7.28
CA GLU A 339 12.35 -7.19 -6.72
C GLU A 339 12.54 -5.97 -5.81
N GLU A 340 11.96 -4.85 -6.23
CA GLU A 340 12.03 -3.59 -5.50
C GLU A 340 11.23 -3.68 -4.21
N LEU A 341 10.01 -4.24 -4.31
CA LEU A 341 9.15 -4.50 -3.18
C LEU A 341 9.82 -5.39 -2.14
N TRP A 342 10.35 -6.55 -2.55
CA TRP A 342 10.98 -7.50 -1.64
C TRP A 342 12.16 -6.89 -0.90
N ARG A 343 13.00 -6.11 -1.58
CA ARG A 343 14.12 -5.39 -0.94
C ARG A 343 13.66 -4.39 0.12
N LEU A 344 12.52 -3.74 -0.09
CA LEU A 344 11.99 -2.77 0.86
C LEU A 344 11.38 -3.49 2.08
N VAL A 345 10.53 -4.49 1.88
CA VAL A 345 9.84 -5.18 2.98
C VAL A 345 10.78 -5.99 3.88
N VAL A 346 11.91 -6.49 3.36
CA VAL A 346 12.93 -7.16 4.20
C VAL A 346 14.05 -6.24 4.66
N SER A 347 13.96 -4.94 4.39
CA SER A 347 14.97 -3.99 4.83
C SER A 347 15.07 -3.94 6.36
N LYS A 348 16.25 -3.61 6.91
CA LYS A 348 16.44 -3.45 8.36
C LYS A 348 15.40 -2.54 9.02
N SER A 349 14.87 -1.60 8.24
CA SER A 349 13.82 -0.65 8.61
C SER A 349 12.47 -1.30 8.88
N CYS A 350 12.06 -2.28 8.07
CA CYS A 350 10.83 -3.06 8.25
C CYS A 350 10.99 -4.23 9.23
N VAL A 351 12.25 -4.61 9.48
CA VAL A 351 12.64 -5.88 10.09
C VAL A 351 13.35 -5.65 11.44
N ARG A 352 13.04 -4.52 12.11
CA ARG A 352 13.70 -4.09 13.35
C ARG A 352 13.69 -5.20 14.40
N SER A 353 14.87 -5.50 14.96
CA SER A 353 14.99 -6.31 16.17
C SER A 353 14.91 -5.40 17.39
N LEU A 354 13.88 -5.57 18.23
CA LEU A 354 13.85 -4.95 19.56
C LEU A 354 14.98 -5.55 20.40
N SER A 355 16.05 -4.79 20.63
CA SER A 355 16.98 -5.13 21.70
C SER A 355 16.28 -4.83 23.03
N ILE A 356 15.82 -5.87 23.72
CA ILE A 356 15.31 -5.74 25.08
C ILE A 356 16.47 -5.22 25.94
N ALA A 357 16.44 -3.94 26.28
CA ALA A 357 17.30 -3.41 27.32
C ALA A 357 16.85 -4.04 28.64
N SER A 358 17.55 -5.09 29.08
CA SER A 358 17.37 -5.69 30.40
C SER A 358 17.85 -4.70 31.47
N GLY A 359 17.03 -3.70 31.78
CA GLY A 359 17.21 -2.85 32.95
C GLY A 359 16.85 -3.62 34.20
N LYS A 360 17.83 -4.28 34.82
CA LYS A 360 17.71 -4.77 36.19
C LYS A 360 17.44 -3.57 37.10
N ALA A 361 16.23 -3.51 37.64
CA ALA A 361 15.95 -2.73 38.82
C ALA A 361 16.75 -3.31 40.00
N SER A 362 17.74 -2.58 40.49
CA SER A 362 18.22 -2.70 41.86
C SER A 362 18.14 -1.31 42.48
N GLY A 363 17.25 -1.15 43.44
CA GLY A 363 17.07 0.10 44.14
C GLY A 363 18.23 0.42 45.07
N THR A 364 18.42 1.72 45.32
CA THR A 364 18.69 2.27 46.66
C THR A 364 18.26 3.73 46.66
N THR A 365 17.57 4.09 47.73
CA THR A 365 16.94 5.37 48.06
C THR A 365 17.91 6.51 48.40
N SER A 366 17.35 7.73 48.34
CA SER A 366 17.67 8.92 49.16
C SER A 366 18.89 9.78 48.76
N ALA A 367 18.64 10.99 48.25
CA ALA A 367 18.56 12.21 49.07
C ALA A 367 18.28 13.45 48.20
N ALA A 368 17.45 14.35 48.72
CA ALA A 368 17.10 15.63 48.12
C ALA A 368 18.16 16.71 48.40
N THR A 369 18.39 17.59 47.44
CA THR A 369 18.70 19.01 47.71
C THR A 369 18.37 19.89 46.50
N ALA A 370 17.64 20.95 46.78
CA ALA A 370 17.23 21.99 45.84
C ALA A 370 18.34 23.02 45.62
N ALA A 371 18.39 23.62 44.42
CA ALA A 371 18.80 25.02 44.23
C ALA A 371 18.34 25.55 42.86
N THR A 372 17.43 26.52 42.93
CA THR A 372 17.27 27.72 42.07
C THR A 372 18.61 28.23 41.47
N THR A 373 18.72 28.85 40.29
CA THR A 373 18.10 30.14 39.88
C THR A 373 18.44 30.48 38.41
N ALA A 374 17.51 31.18 37.75
CA ALA A 374 17.67 32.32 36.81
C ALA A 374 18.50 32.22 35.50
N THR A 375 17.74 32.21 34.39
CA THR A 375 17.72 33.17 33.26
C THR A 375 18.95 34.04 32.96
N THR A 376 19.37 34.03 31.68
CA THR A 376 19.65 35.27 30.92
C THR A 376 19.54 35.02 29.41
N SER A 377 18.74 35.86 28.77
CA SER A 377 18.58 35.97 27.32
C SER A 377 19.71 36.81 26.73
N ALA A 378 20.12 36.52 25.49
CA ALA A 378 20.80 37.49 24.63
C ALA A 378 20.35 37.30 23.17
N THR A 379 19.61 38.30 22.70
CA THR A 379 19.23 38.55 21.31
C THR A 379 20.38 39.29 20.62
N ILE A 380 20.73 38.91 19.38
CA ILE A 380 21.39 39.82 18.43
C ILE A 380 20.67 39.69 17.09
N ALA A 381 20.28 40.84 16.56
CA ALA A 381 19.58 41.04 15.30
C ALA A 381 20.53 41.60 14.22
N ALA A 382 20.17 41.26 12.97
CA ALA A 382 20.32 41.99 11.70
C ALA A 382 21.73 42.26 11.12
N THR A 383 21.90 41.95 9.83
CA THR A 383 21.83 42.96 8.75
C THR A 383 21.94 42.34 7.34
N HIS A 384 21.29 43.02 6.39
CA HIS A 384 21.19 42.81 4.95
C HIS A 384 22.52 42.96 4.18
N GLU A 385 22.69 42.33 3.01
CA GLU A 385 22.63 43.00 1.68
C GLU A 385 22.98 42.06 0.50
N ASP A 386 22.59 42.52 -0.69
CA ASP A 386 22.32 41.83 -1.94
C ASP A 386 23.51 41.85 -2.94
N LYS A 387 23.43 40.93 -3.93
CA LYS A 387 23.86 41.04 -5.35
C LYS A 387 25.24 40.52 -5.85
N PRO A 388 25.35 40.19 -7.17
CA PRO A 388 25.90 38.94 -7.68
C PRO A 388 27.20 39.13 -8.49
N ASP A 389 27.88 38.04 -8.87
CA ASP A 389 28.73 38.04 -10.07
C ASP A 389 29.03 36.63 -10.63
N THR A 390 29.27 36.65 -11.93
CA THR A 390 29.37 35.57 -12.93
C THR A 390 30.68 34.75 -12.94
N PHE A 391 30.58 33.57 -13.57
CA PHE A 391 31.56 32.52 -13.92
C PHE A 391 33.03 32.92 -14.23
N PRO A 392 33.95 31.94 -14.09
CA PRO A 392 34.46 31.31 -15.32
C PRO A 392 34.57 29.77 -15.30
N ILE A 393 34.56 29.24 -16.51
CA ILE A 393 34.73 27.84 -16.93
C ILE A 393 36.18 27.40 -16.71
N ALA A 394 36.39 26.21 -16.11
CA ALA A 394 37.64 25.49 -16.18
C ALA A 394 37.36 24.00 -16.46
N ALA A 395 37.86 23.54 -17.61
CA ALA A 395 37.86 22.15 -18.02
C ALA A 395 38.87 21.35 -17.18
N ILE A 396 38.44 20.23 -16.60
CA ILE A 396 39.33 19.24 -16.02
C ILE A 396 38.92 17.88 -16.59
N ALA A 397 39.76 17.36 -17.48
CA ALA A 397 39.74 15.96 -17.88
C ALA A 397 40.42 15.14 -16.78
N VAL A 398 39.71 14.15 -16.23
CA VAL A 398 40.33 13.07 -15.46
C VAL A 398 39.76 11.76 -15.97
N THR A 399 40.62 11.04 -16.68
CA THR A 399 40.49 9.64 -17.05
C THR A 399 40.68 8.78 -15.80
N LEU A 400 39.73 7.91 -15.47
CA LEU A 400 39.96 6.79 -14.56
C LEU A 400 39.10 5.60 -15.02
N ALA A 401 39.79 4.60 -15.55
CA ALA A 401 39.26 3.30 -15.93
C ALA A 401 39.14 2.39 -14.71
N VAL A 402 38.02 1.68 -14.55
CA VAL A 402 37.87 0.48 -13.72
C VAL A 402 36.88 -0.47 -14.44
N PRO A 403 37.13 -1.80 -14.49
CA PRO A 403 36.58 -2.69 -15.51
C PRO A 403 35.23 -3.32 -15.14
N ILE A 404 34.44 -3.62 -16.18
CA ILE A 404 33.18 -4.39 -16.14
C ILE A 404 33.51 -5.83 -16.57
N PRO A 405 33.22 -6.88 -15.78
CA PRO A 405 33.26 -8.24 -16.28
C PRO A 405 31.94 -8.57 -16.99
N PHE A 406 31.98 -8.58 -18.32
CA PHE A 406 31.00 -9.27 -19.16
C PHE A 406 31.37 -10.76 -19.21
N LEU A 407 30.55 -11.63 -18.60
CA LEU A 407 30.58 -13.05 -18.89
C LEU A 407 29.71 -13.30 -20.14
N THR A 408 30.39 -13.46 -21.26
CA THR A 408 29.84 -14.06 -22.49
C THR A 408 30.11 -15.56 -22.42
N ASN A 409 29.07 -16.39 -22.36
CA ASN A 409 29.23 -17.83 -22.58
C ASN A 409 28.90 -18.15 -24.04
N SER A 410 29.97 -18.22 -24.83
CA SER A 410 29.99 -18.80 -26.16
C SER A 410 29.93 -20.32 -26.06
N CYS A 411 29.01 -20.92 -26.82
CA CYS A 411 28.96 -22.36 -27.05
C CYS A 411 30.20 -22.83 -27.82
N THR A 412 30.87 -23.87 -27.33
CA THR A 412 31.80 -24.69 -28.12
C THR A 412 31.42 -26.16 -28.01
N LEU A 413 31.10 -26.75 -29.16
CA LEU A 413 30.97 -28.18 -29.38
C LEU A 413 32.36 -28.83 -29.42
N GLY A 414 32.57 -29.85 -28.59
CA GLY A 414 33.75 -30.71 -28.61
C GLY A 414 33.38 -32.11 -28.16
N ALA A 415 33.65 -33.11 -29.00
CA ALA A 415 33.07 -34.43 -28.97
C ALA A 415 33.83 -35.48 -28.13
N LYS A 416 33.11 -36.56 -27.80
CA LYS A 416 33.53 -37.94 -27.44
C LYS A 416 34.06 -38.23 -26.03
N GLN A 417 33.23 -38.86 -25.20
CA GLN A 417 33.33 -40.29 -24.82
C GLN A 417 32.12 -40.71 -23.93
N LYS A 418 31.55 -41.87 -24.24
CA LYS A 418 30.56 -42.66 -23.46
C LYS A 418 31.28 -43.94 -22.94
N PRO A 419 30.69 -44.79 -22.07
CA PRO A 419 29.43 -44.68 -21.33
C PRO A 419 29.56 -45.07 -19.82
N HIS A 420 28.51 -44.87 -19.01
CA HIS A 420 27.88 -45.95 -18.23
C HIS A 420 26.47 -45.51 -17.80
N LEU A 421 25.52 -46.41 -18.04
CA LEU A 421 24.06 -46.27 -17.87
C LEU A 421 23.63 -46.38 -16.40
N HIS A 422 22.52 -45.70 -16.07
CA HIS A 422 21.27 -46.16 -15.41
C HIS A 422 20.54 -44.88 -14.95
N GLY A 423 19.30 -44.51 -15.28
CA GLY A 423 18.22 -44.96 -16.16
C GLY A 423 17.07 -43.97 -15.92
N CYS A 424 16.70 -43.15 -16.92
CA CYS A 424 15.57 -42.21 -16.85
C CYS A 424 14.47 -42.67 -17.83
N THR A 425 13.25 -42.81 -17.33
CA THR A 425 12.06 -43.15 -18.11
C THR A 425 11.33 -41.86 -18.50
N CYS A 426 11.36 -41.49 -19.78
CA CYS A 426 10.53 -40.42 -20.35
C CYS A 426 9.19 -41.00 -20.82
N LEU A 427 8.08 -40.51 -20.27
CA LEU A 427 6.73 -40.73 -20.82
C LEU A 427 6.36 -39.54 -21.71
N ARG A 428 6.36 -39.77 -23.04
CA ARG A 428 5.70 -38.91 -24.02
C ARG A 428 4.18 -39.03 -23.81
N ARG A 429 3.47 -37.92 -23.60
CA ARG A 429 2.01 -37.86 -23.77
C ARG A 429 1.69 -37.33 -25.16
N THR A 430 1.02 -38.18 -25.93
CA THR A 430 0.40 -37.90 -27.21
C THR A 430 -0.83 -37.01 -27.02
N ILE A 431 -0.99 -36.02 -27.89
CA ILE A 431 -2.13 -35.10 -27.95
C ILE A 431 -3.37 -35.89 -28.42
N GLY A 432 -4.40 -35.91 -27.59
CA GLY A 432 -5.72 -36.47 -27.91
C GLY A 432 -6.73 -35.35 -28.14
N ILE A 433 -7.44 -35.43 -29.26
CA ILE A 433 -8.53 -34.54 -29.68
C ILE A 433 -9.73 -34.73 -28.72
N PRO A 434 -10.42 -33.66 -28.25
CA PRO A 434 -11.57 -33.84 -27.36
C PRO A 434 -12.81 -34.30 -28.15
N VAL A 435 -13.48 -35.31 -27.61
CA VAL A 435 -14.80 -35.76 -28.03
C VAL A 435 -15.86 -34.85 -27.42
N GLU A 436 -16.75 -34.37 -28.28
CA GLU A 436 -17.92 -33.53 -28.05
C GLU A 436 -18.87 -34.16 -27.00
N ARG A 437 -19.19 -33.43 -25.91
CA ARG A 437 -20.22 -33.83 -24.94
C ARG A 437 -21.51 -33.08 -25.26
N GLN A 438 -22.60 -33.83 -25.47
CA GLN A 438 -23.95 -33.31 -25.59
C GLN A 438 -24.46 -32.69 -24.27
N PRO A 439 -25.36 -31.68 -24.34
CA PRO A 439 -25.94 -31.04 -23.16
C PRO A 439 -27.03 -31.92 -22.50
N PRO A 440 -27.26 -31.79 -21.17
CA PRO A 440 -28.29 -32.56 -20.48
C PRO A 440 -29.69 -32.04 -20.82
N THR A 441 -30.58 -32.97 -21.12
CA THR A 441 -32.02 -32.77 -21.32
C THR A 441 -32.73 -32.55 -19.98
N ASN A 442 -33.47 -31.45 -19.87
CA ASN A 442 -34.47 -31.22 -18.82
C ASN A 442 -35.61 -32.24 -18.94
N SER A 443 -35.89 -32.96 -17.86
CA SER A 443 -37.18 -33.63 -17.67
C SER A 443 -37.83 -33.08 -16.40
N TYR A 444 -38.81 -32.20 -16.60
CA TYR A 444 -39.86 -31.92 -15.64
C TYR A 444 -40.68 -33.20 -15.42
N SER A 445 -40.94 -33.54 -14.15
CA SER A 445 -42.02 -34.44 -13.77
C SER A 445 -42.89 -33.74 -12.73
N ASP A 446 -44.07 -33.30 -13.19
CA ASP A 446 -45.24 -33.03 -12.36
C ASP A 446 -45.69 -34.33 -11.67
N GLY A 447 -46.22 -34.23 -10.44
CA GLY A 447 -46.91 -35.37 -9.83
C GLY A 447 -47.26 -35.26 -8.35
N ILE A 448 -48.31 -34.48 -8.07
CA ILE A 448 -49.31 -34.58 -6.96
C ILE A 448 -48.87 -34.14 -5.56
#